data_AF-A0A317HJ81-F1
#
_entry.id   AF-A0A317HJ81-F1
#
_cell.length_a   1.000
_cell.length_b   1.000
_cell.length_c   1.000
_cell.angle_alpha   90.00
_cell.angle_beta   90.00
_cell.angle_gamma   90.00
#
_symmetry.space_group_name_H-M   'P 1'
#
loop_
_entity.id
_entity.type
_entity.pdbx_description
1 polymer ?
#
loop_
_entity_poly.entity_id
_entity_poly.type
_entity_poly.pdbx_seq_one_letter_code
_entity_poly.pdbx_strand_id
1 'polypeptide(L)' 'MACAQKVEHYEIAGYGTLHTWARLLGHHEAAQLLEFTLAKEKHADQKLTDVARNLNMRAAKTRA' A
#
# COMPACT_ATOMS: atom_id res chain seq x y z
N MET A 1 -7.18 -2.18 -11.34
CA MET A 1 -5.98 -2.70 -10.65
C MET A 1 -4.88 -1.65 -10.65
N ALA A 2 -4.24 -1.34 -11.79
CA ALA A 2 -3.13 -0.38 -11.85
C ALA A 2 -3.44 1.02 -11.28
N CYS A 3 -4.62 1.60 -11.56
CA CYS A 3 -4.97 2.90 -10.99
C CYS A 3 -5.08 2.87 -9.46
N ALA A 4 -5.63 1.80 -8.89
CA ALA A 4 -5.74 1.65 -7.44
C ALA A 4 -4.35 1.51 -6.79
N GLN A 5 -3.47 0.66 -7.35
CA GLN A 5 -2.10 0.52 -6.84
C GLN A 5 -1.29 1.83 -6.88
N LYS A 6 -1.54 2.69 -7.88
CA LYS A 6 -0.93 4.03 -7.92
C LYS A 6 -1.38 4.91 -6.75
N VAL A 7 -2.65 4.80 -6.33
CA VAL A 7 -3.17 5.51 -5.16
C VAL A 7 -2.52 4.97 -3.89
N GLU A 8 -2.48 3.65 -3.72
CA GLU A 8 -1.81 3.00 -2.57
C GLU A 8 -0.34 3.43 -2.46
N HIS A 9 0.39 3.47 -3.58
CA HIS A 9 1.79 3.91 -3.58
C HIS A 9 1.96 5.38 -3.18
N TYR A 10 1.02 6.25 -3.58
CA TYR A 10 1.02 7.66 -3.17
C TYR A 10 0.80 7.77 -1.65
N GLU A 11 -0.15 7.02 -1.11
CA GLU A 11 -0.46 7.01 0.33
C GLU A 11 0.70 6.43 1.15
N ILE A 12 1.30 5.31 0.72
CA ILE A 12 2.47 4.71 1.37
C ILE A 12 3.64 5.71 1.43
N ALA A 13 3.91 6.44 0.34
CA ALA A 13 4.96 7.45 0.32
C ALA A 13 4.66 8.63 1.26
N GLY A 14 3.40 9.11 1.25
CA GLY A 14 2.95 10.19 2.12
C GLY A 14 3.01 9.82 3.60
N TYR A 15 2.38 8.72 3.99
CA TYR A 15 2.36 8.25 5.38
C TYR A 15 3.74 7.84 5.88
N GLY A 16 4.60 7.27 5.03
CA GLY A 16 5.98 6.95 5.39
C GLY A 16 6.80 8.19 5.76
N THR A 17 6.61 9.28 4.99
CA THR A 17 7.26 10.57 5.27
C THR A 17 6.75 11.17 6.58
N LEU A 18 5.43 11.24 6.75
CA LEU A 18 4.80 11.78 7.96
C LEU A 18 5.17 10.98 9.21
N HIS A 19 5.20 9.65 9.13
CA HIS A 19 5.60 8.78 10.24
C HIS A 19 7.04 9.10 10.69
N THR A 20 7.94 9.29 9.73
CA THR A 20 9.34 9.64 10.02
C THR A 20 9.42 11.00 10.73
N TRP A 21 8.69 12.01 10.25
CA TRP A 21 8.64 13.32 10.89
C TRP A 21 8.03 13.27 12.29
N ALA A 22 6.93 12.54 12.47
CA ALA A 22 6.29 12.36 13.77
C ALA A 22 7.26 11.77 14.80
N ARG A 23 8.09 10.78 14.41
CA ARG A 23 9.13 10.23 15.28
C ARG A 23 10.22 11.23 15.61
N LEU A 24 10.70 11.99 14.62
CA LEU A 24 11.76 12.99 14.80
C LEU A 24 11.32 14.16 15.70
N LEU A 25 10.04 14.54 15.63
CA LEU A 25 9.46 15.63 16.41
C LEU A 25 8.92 15.19 17.78
N GLY A 26 9.05 13.90 18.14
CA GLY A 26 8.58 13.37 19.43
C GLY A 26 7.06 13.13 19.53
N HIS A 27 6.34 13.19 18.41
CA HIS A 27 4.90 12.90 18.34
C HIS A 27 4.63 11.38 18.25
N HIS A 28 4.91 10.65 19.32
CA HIS A 28 4.86 9.18 19.34
C HIS A 28 3.48 8.58 19.06
N GLU A 29 2.40 9.18 19.57
CA GLU A 29 1.03 8.71 19.31
C GLU A 29 0.68 8.85 17.83
N ALA A 30 1.00 10.01 17.22
CA ALA A 30 0.81 10.22 15.79
C ALA A 30 1.63 9.22 14.96
N ALA A 31 2.89 8.94 15.37
CA ALA A 31 3.70 7.93 14.71
C ALA A 31 3.05 6.53 14.75
N GLN A 32 2.50 6.10 15.89
CA GLN A 32 1.80 4.82 16.00
C GLN A 32 0.57 4.73 15.09
N LEU A 33 -0.23 5.80 15.03
CA LEU A 33 -1.38 5.88 14.14
C LEU A 33 -0.96 5.82 12.66
N LEU A 34 0.09 6.54 12.29
CA LEU A 34 0.63 6.55 10.93
C LEU A 34 1.22 5.18 10.54
N GLU A 35 1.89 4.50 11.46
CA GLU A 35 2.42 3.14 11.25
C GLU A 35 1.28 2.13 11.01
N PHE A 36 0.21 2.22 11.80
CA PHE A 36 -0.98 1.38 11.62
C PHE A 36 -1.63 1.60 10.25
N THR A 37 -1.79 2.85 9.81
CA THR A 37 -2.30 3.17 8.48
C THR A 37 -1.37 2.67 7.38
N LEU A 38 -0.05 2.89 7.52
CA LEU A 38 0.94 2.41 6.56
C LEU A 38 0.89 0.88 6.38
N ALA A 39 0.67 0.13 7.46
CA ALA A 39 0.51 -1.32 7.40
C ALA A 39 -0.75 -1.74 6.63
N LYS A 40 -1.85 -0.98 6.77
CA LYS A 40 -3.09 -1.22 6.01
C LYS A 40 -2.89 -1.00 4.51
N GLU A 41 -2.28 0.11 4.10
CA GLU A 41 -2.11 0.41 2.67
C GLU A 41 -1.15 -0.58 2.00
N LYS A 42 -0.08 -0.99 2.69
CA LYS A 42 0.79 -2.07 2.20
C LYS A 42 0.05 -3.39 2.00
N HIS A 43 -0.88 -3.72 2.90
CA HIS A 43 -1.70 -4.93 2.77
C HIS A 43 -2.73 -4.80 1.64
N ALA A 44 -3.30 -3.62 1.44
CA ALA A 44 -4.21 -3.34 0.33
C ALA A 44 -3.50 -3.47 -1.03
N ASP A 45 -2.31 -2.88 -1.19
CA ASP A 45 -1.51 -3.05 -2.41
C ASP A 45 -1.12 -4.51 -2.67
N GLN A 46 -0.75 -5.27 -1.64
CA GLN A 46 -0.45 -6.69 -1.79
C GLN A 46 -1.66 -7.48 -2.30
N LYS A 47 -2.86 -7.20 -1.77
CA LYS A 47 -4.10 -7.81 -2.26
C LYS A 47 -4.39 -7.44 -3.71
N LEU A 48 -4.19 -6.17 -4.09
CA LEU A 48 -4.35 -5.74 -5.49
C LEU A 48 -3.38 -6.48 -6.42
N THR A 49 -2.13 -6.67 -5.98
CA THR A 49 -1.12 -7.46 -6.71
C THR A 49 -1.55 -8.92 -6.88
N ASP A 50 -2.11 -9.54 -5.84
CA ASP A 50 -2.56 -10.93 -5.90
C ASP A 50 -3.76 -11.11 -6.82
N VAL A 51 -4.72 -10.18 -6.78
CA VAL A 51 -5.86 -10.20 -7.70
C VAL A 51 -5.38 -10.01 -9.15
N ALA A 52 -4.47 -9.05 -9.39
CA ALA A 52 -3.92 -8.80 -10.72
C ALA A 52 -3.19 -10.03 -11.29
N ARG A 53 -2.36 -10.69 -10.47
CA ARG A 53 -1.68 -11.95 -10.85
C ARG A 53 -2.67 -13.04 -11.24
N ASN A 54 -3.68 -13.27 -10.41
CA ASN A 54 -4.70 -14.30 -10.67
C ASN A 54 -5.48 -14.04 -11.96
N LEU A 55 -5.86 -12.78 -12.21
CA LEU A 55 -6.57 -12.38 -13.43
C LEU A 55 -5.72 -12.59 -14.68
N ASN A 56 -4.45 -12.17 -14.63
CA ASN A 56 -3.52 -12.32 -15.76
C ASN A 56 -3.21 -13.79 -16.06
N MET A 57 -3.01 -14.61 -15.02
CA MET A 57 -2.80 -16.06 -15.18
C MET A 57 -4.00 -16.75 -15.82
N ARG A 58 -5.23 -16.38 -15.45
CA ARG A 58 -6.45 -16.90 -16.08
C ARG A 58 -6.54 -16.46 -17.54
N ALA A 59 -6.30 -15.18 -17.83
CA ALA A 59 -6.34 -14.65 -19.19
C ALA A 59 -5.31 -15.31 -20.12
N ALA A 60 -4.11 -15.60 -19.61
CA ALA A 60 -3.07 -16.32 -20.36
C ALA A 60 -3.49 -17.76 -20.69
N LYS A 61 -4.15 -18.46 -19.75
CA LYS A 61 -4.64 -19.83 -19.96
C LYS A 61 -5.80 -19.91 -20.95
N THR A 62 -6.66 -18.89 -21.03
CA THR A 62 -7.79 -18.87 -21.98
C THR A 62 -7.34 -18.55 -23.43
N ARG A 63 -6.11 -18.07 -23.62
CA ARG A 63 -5.54 -17.75 -24.95
C ARG A 63 -4.68 -18.87 -25.55
N ALA A 64 -4.46 -19.97 -24.82
CA ALA A 64 -3.74 -21.16 -25.27
C ALA A 64 -4.72 -22.28 -25.63
#